data_AF-A0A0D2CKT5-F1
#
_entry.id   AF-A0A0D2CKT5-F1
#
_cell.length_a   1.000
_cell.length_b   1.000
_cell.length_c   1.000
_cell.angle_alpha   90.00
_cell.angle_beta   90.00
_cell.angle_gamma   90.00
#
_symmetry.space_group_name_H-M   'P 1'
#
loop_
_entity.id
_entity.type
_entity.pdbx_description
1 polymer ?
#
loop_
_entity_poly.entity_id
_entity_poly.type
_entity_poly.pdbx_seq_one_letter_code
_entity_poly.pdbx_strand_id
1 'polypeptide(L)'
;MAPKASPGAEIDKNMTELRERVAKLEEKVAALRKSSPPRTAQTTKPDYPLAMVSAELATMSGNESSADNATGNPTASSSPATDSEKRDLVGLYALLFSGHFKRFKDEPERMEFINTEVLYRARFRRSYPSIRAMHADYDLMLPRYLAHSPNVLERVGDELNKFAEVEDYWWPKCVHLPRLRQLGVIETARIFSNWIIDRSTRLW
;
A
#
# COMPACT_ATOMS: atom_id res chain seq x y z
N MET A 1 -49.55 13.18 -36.07
CA MET A 1 -49.44 13.13 -34.59
C MET A 1 -48.69 11.84 -34.24
N ALA A 2 -47.43 11.92 -33.83
CA ALA A 2 -46.64 10.75 -33.41
C ALA A 2 -46.68 10.61 -31.88
N PRO A 3 -46.86 9.40 -31.33
CA PRO A 3 -47.00 9.21 -29.88
C PRO A 3 -45.63 9.35 -29.20
N LYS A 4 -45.57 10.15 -28.13
CA LYS A 4 -44.40 10.26 -27.25
C LYS A 4 -44.24 8.95 -26.48
N ALA A 5 -43.11 8.27 -26.69
CA ALA A 5 -42.74 7.08 -25.94
C ALA A 5 -42.56 7.41 -24.45
N SER A 6 -43.12 6.56 -23.58
CA SER A 6 -43.10 6.70 -22.13
C SER A 6 -41.70 6.34 -21.59
N PRO A 7 -41.10 7.17 -20.69
CA PRO A 7 -39.76 6.95 -20.13
C PRO A 7 -39.56 5.59 -19.44
N GLY A 8 -40.64 4.96 -18.97
CA GLY A 8 -40.58 3.63 -18.34
C GLY A 8 -40.17 2.52 -19.31
N ALA A 9 -40.61 2.59 -20.58
CA ALA A 9 -40.30 1.57 -21.58
C ALA A 9 -38.82 1.56 -22.00
N GLU A 10 -38.14 2.70 -21.87
CA GLU A 10 -36.72 2.84 -22.20
C GLU A 10 -35.82 2.29 -21.09
N ILE A 11 -36.25 2.41 -19.83
CA ILE A 11 -35.56 1.84 -18.66
C ILE A 11 -35.67 0.31 -18.66
N ASP A 12 -36.86 -0.23 -18.97
CA ASP A 12 -37.07 -1.68 -19.05
C ASP A 12 -36.27 -2.31 -20.20
N LYS A 13 -36.15 -1.59 -21.32
CA LYS A 13 -35.30 -2.01 -22.45
C LYS A 13 -33.82 -2.03 -22.06
N ASN A 14 -33.33 -0.99 -21.38
CA ASN A 14 -31.94 -0.92 -20.93
C ASN A 14 -31.61 -1.99 -19.88
N MET A 15 -32.53 -2.28 -18.95
CA MET A 15 -32.36 -3.35 -17.96
C MET A 15 -32.34 -4.75 -18.60
N THR A 16 -33.14 -4.96 -19.64
CA THR A 16 -33.16 -6.22 -20.39
C THR A 16 -31.85 -6.40 -21.16
N GLU A 17 -31.37 -5.34 -21.83
CA GLU A 17 -30.08 -5.38 -22.54
C GLU A 17 -28.90 -5.61 -21.58
N LEU A 18 -28.94 -5.02 -20.38
CA LEU A 18 -27.91 -5.23 -19.37
C LEU A 18 -27.87 -6.68 -18.86
N ARG A 19 -29.05 -7.29 -18.64
CA ARG A 19 -29.15 -8.70 -18.25
C ARG A 19 -28.60 -9.63 -19.33
N GLU A 20 -28.87 -9.35 -20.60
CA GLU A 20 -28.34 -10.14 -21.71
C GLU A 20 -26.81 -10.03 -21.82
N ARG A 21 -26.25 -8.83 -21.57
CA ARG A 21 -24.79 -8.63 -21.53
C ARG A 21 -24.12 -9.37 -20.39
N VAL A 22 -24.74 -9.41 -19.21
CA VAL A 22 -24.26 -10.19 -18.07
C VAL A 22 -24.27 -11.69 -18.38
N ALA A 23 -25.35 -12.21 -18.96
CA ALA A 23 -25.42 -13.61 -19.35
C ALA A 23 -24.34 -14.00 -20.38
N LYS A 24 -24.10 -13.14 -21.39
CA LYS A 24 -23.02 -13.35 -22.38
C LYS A 24 -21.62 -13.30 -21.76
N LEU A 25 -21.42 -12.49 -20.72
CA LEU A 25 -20.14 -12.43 -19.99
C LEU A 25 -19.94 -13.68 -19.12
N GLU A 26 -20.99 -14.16 -18.44
CA GLU A 26 -20.94 -15.39 -17.66
C GLU A 26 -20.65 -16.62 -18.55
N GLU A 27 -21.25 -16.68 -19.73
CA GLU A 27 -20.98 -17.73 -20.71
C GLU A 27 -19.52 -17.67 -21.22
N LYS A 28 -18.99 -16.47 -21.50
CA LYS A 28 -17.58 -16.30 -21.87
C LYS A 28 -16.62 -16.70 -20.74
N VAL A 29 -16.96 -16.40 -19.48
CA VAL A 29 -16.18 -16.82 -18.31
C VAL A 29 -16.24 -18.35 -18.14
N ALA A 30 -17.39 -18.96 -18.38
CA ALA A 30 -17.54 -20.43 -18.34
C ALA A 30 -16.76 -21.11 -19.48
N ALA A 31 -16.74 -20.53 -20.69
CA ALA A 31 -15.96 -21.02 -21.81
C ALA A 31 -14.44 -20.91 -21.55
N LEU A 32 -13.99 -19.78 -20.97
CA LEU A 32 -12.59 -19.59 -20.57
C LEU A 32 -12.14 -20.60 -19.51
N ARG A 33 -13.03 -20.96 -18.57
CA ARG A 33 -12.79 -22.02 -17.58
C ARG A 33 -12.70 -23.41 -18.21
N LYS A 34 -13.43 -23.69 -19.29
CA LYS A 34 -13.38 -24.97 -20.02
C LYS A 34 -12.17 -25.09 -20.95
N SER A 35 -11.62 -23.98 -21.44
CA SER A 35 -10.45 -23.97 -22.34
C SER A 35 -9.09 -23.99 -21.62
N SER A 36 -9.06 -23.88 -20.29
CA SER A 36 -7.81 -24.07 -19.53
C SER A 36 -7.57 -25.54 -19.23
N PRO A 37 -6.39 -26.11 -19.56
CA PRO A 37 -6.06 -27.48 -19.19
C PRO A 37 -5.99 -27.62 -17.67
N PRO A 38 -6.24 -28.82 -17.13
CA PRO A 38 -6.30 -29.05 -15.69
C PRO A 38 -4.89 -28.88 -15.11
N ARG A 39 -4.66 -27.77 -14.43
CA ARG A 39 -3.51 -27.63 -13.53
C ARG A 39 -3.85 -28.46 -12.30
N THR A 40 -3.17 -29.59 -12.18
CA THR A 40 -3.22 -30.51 -11.05
C THR A 40 -3.32 -29.75 -9.74
N ALA A 41 -4.30 -30.14 -8.93
CA ALA A 41 -4.51 -29.65 -7.59
C ALA A 41 -3.23 -29.80 -6.76
N GLN A 42 -2.54 -28.69 -6.52
CA GLN A 42 -1.79 -28.52 -5.29
C GLN A 42 -2.69 -27.72 -4.36
N THR A 43 -3.22 -28.43 -3.36
CA THR A 43 -3.68 -27.87 -2.10
C THR A 43 -2.47 -27.23 -1.42
N THR A 44 -2.10 -26.03 -1.83
CA THR A 44 -1.24 -25.18 -1.02
C THR A 44 -2.16 -24.20 -0.31
N LYS A 45 -2.33 -24.42 1.00
CA LYS A 45 -2.45 -23.31 1.95
C LYS A 45 -1.50 -22.21 1.50
N PRO A 46 -1.84 -20.92 1.61
CA PRO A 46 -0.83 -19.89 1.52
C PRO A 46 0.03 -19.98 2.79
N ASP A 47 0.88 -21.00 2.88
CA ASP A 47 2.07 -21.03 3.72
C ASP A 47 3.13 -20.19 2.99
N TYR A 48 2.93 -18.88 2.96
CA TYR A 48 4.02 -17.93 2.72
C TYR A 48 4.30 -17.20 4.02
N PRO A 49 5.57 -17.15 4.44
CA PRO A 49 5.88 -16.98 5.84
C PRO A 49 5.65 -15.53 6.26
N LEU A 50 4.64 -15.33 7.10
CA LEU A 50 4.55 -14.23 8.08
C LEU A 50 5.89 -13.97 8.80
N ALA A 51 6.77 -14.98 8.83
CA ALA A 51 8.12 -14.90 9.37
C ALA A 51 9.09 -14.02 8.55
N MET A 52 8.97 -13.86 7.22
CA MET A 52 9.90 -12.98 6.48
C MET A 52 9.63 -11.49 6.73
N VAL A 53 8.35 -11.11 6.80
CA VAL A 53 7.94 -9.72 7.07
C VAL A 53 8.22 -9.34 8.53
N SER A 54 8.18 -10.32 9.45
CA SER A 54 8.55 -10.12 10.85
C SER A 54 10.07 -10.16 11.07
N ALA A 55 10.82 -10.98 10.32
CA ALA A 55 12.28 -11.09 10.44
C ALA A 55 13.01 -9.83 9.95
N GLU A 56 12.59 -9.19 8.84
CA GLU A 56 13.17 -7.91 8.40
C GLU A 56 12.90 -6.77 9.38
N LEU A 57 11.76 -6.80 10.10
CA LEU A 57 11.42 -5.78 11.10
C LEU A 57 12.11 -6.05 12.45
N ALA A 58 12.29 -7.31 12.83
CA ALA A 58 12.92 -7.72 14.10
C ALA A 58 14.46 -7.66 14.07
N THR A 59 15.10 -7.76 12.89
CA THR A 59 16.57 -7.66 12.76
C THR A 59 17.12 -6.24 12.79
N MET A 60 16.28 -5.20 12.76
CA MET A 60 16.73 -3.80 12.78
C MET A 60 16.96 -3.23 14.20
N SER A 61 16.86 -4.06 15.24
CA SER A 61 17.08 -3.65 16.65
C SER A 61 18.35 -4.23 17.28
N GLY A 62 19.32 -4.72 16.50
CA GLY A 62 20.51 -5.35 17.08
C GLY A 62 21.78 -5.25 16.23
N ASN A 63 22.79 -4.64 16.85
CA ASN A 63 24.23 -4.71 16.61
C ASN A 63 24.88 -3.79 15.55
N GLU A 64 25.56 -2.78 16.11
CA GLU A 64 26.79 -2.19 15.60
C GLU A 64 27.89 -3.26 15.45
N SER A 65 28.62 -3.28 14.33
CA SER A 65 30.09 -3.16 14.26
C SER A 65 30.68 -3.49 12.88
N SER A 66 31.54 -2.57 12.45
CA SER A 66 32.72 -2.67 11.56
C SER A 66 32.66 -3.33 10.18
N ALA A 67 33.00 -2.53 9.16
CA ALA A 67 34.07 -2.86 8.21
C ALA A 67 34.63 -1.58 7.54
N ASP A 68 35.96 -1.44 7.63
CA ASP A 68 36.80 -0.39 7.05
C ASP A 68 36.99 -0.50 5.52
N ASN A 69 37.26 0.65 4.92
CA ASN A 69 38.08 0.92 3.73
C ASN A 69 37.74 0.29 2.37
N ALA A 70 37.19 1.13 1.48
CA ALA A 70 37.61 1.16 0.08
C ALA A 70 37.46 2.59 -0.50
N THR A 71 38.61 3.25 -0.67
CA THR A 71 38.79 4.53 -1.34
C THR A 71 38.36 4.43 -2.80
N GLY A 72 37.24 5.06 -3.13
CA GLY A 72 36.80 5.27 -4.50
C GLY A 72 35.65 6.25 -4.48
N ASN A 73 35.93 7.54 -4.67
CA ASN A 73 34.91 8.58 -4.78
C ASN A 73 33.87 8.15 -5.83
N PRO A 74 32.63 7.78 -5.43
CA PRO A 74 31.57 7.64 -6.39
C PRO A 74 31.15 9.07 -6.72
N THR A 75 31.48 9.54 -7.92
CA THR A 75 30.89 10.76 -8.47
C THR A 75 29.38 10.53 -8.48
N ALA A 76 28.71 11.01 -7.43
CA ALA A 76 27.29 10.90 -7.26
C ALA A 76 26.65 11.78 -8.32
N SER A 77 26.30 11.17 -9.45
CA SER A 77 25.42 11.80 -10.42
C SER A 77 24.12 12.14 -9.69
N SER A 78 23.91 13.43 -9.41
CA SER A 78 22.73 13.99 -8.74
C SER A 78 21.54 14.06 -9.69
N SER A 79 21.32 13.01 -10.49
CA SER A 79 20.13 12.92 -11.31
C SER A 79 18.93 12.78 -10.38
N PRO A 80 17.83 13.54 -10.58
CA PRO A 80 16.61 13.34 -9.83
C PRO A 80 16.13 11.89 -9.98
N ALA A 81 15.54 11.35 -8.90
CA ALA A 81 15.01 9.98 -8.90
C ALA A 81 13.99 9.77 -10.02
N THR A 82 14.13 8.66 -10.73
CA THR A 82 13.17 8.21 -11.74
C THR A 82 11.82 7.88 -11.10
N ASP A 83 10.74 7.86 -11.88
CA ASP A 83 9.42 7.49 -11.35
C ASP A 83 9.36 6.04 -10.84
N SER A 84 10.21 5.17 -11.39
CA SER A 84 10.41 3.82 -10.86
C SER A 84 11.01 3.86 -9.45
N GLU A 85 12.08 4.63 -9.26
CA GLU A 85 12.74 4.79 -7.96
C GLU A 85 11.83 5.46 -6.93
N LYS A 86 11.02 6.45 -7.34
CA LYS A 86 9.98 7.03 -6.48
C LYS A 86 8.95 6.00 -6.04
N ARG A 87 8.48 5.14 -6.95
CA ARG A 87 7.57 4.04 -6.59
C ARG A 87 8.20 3.03 -5.63
N ASP A 88 9.49 2.76 -5.76
CA ASP A 88 10.22 1.91 -4.81
C ASP A 88 10.32 2.57 -3.44
N LEU A 89 10.56 3.88 -3.38
CA LEU A 89 10.50 4.67 -2.14
C LEU A 89 9.12 4.64 -1.50
N VAL A 90 8.04 4.76 -2.28
CA VAL A 90 6.67 4.60 -1.75
C VAL A 90 6.47 3.19 -1.18
N GLY A 91 7.01 2.16 -1.82
CA GLY A 91 6.98 0.78 -1.30
C GLY A 91 7.73 0.61 0.03
N LEU A 92 8.90 1.26 0.17
CA LEU A 92 9.66 1.28 1.43
C LEU A 92 8.94 2.07 2.53
N TYR A 93 8.38 3.23 2.16
CA TYR A 93 7.56 4.03 3.06
C TYR A 93 6.36 3.23 3.57
N ALA A 94 5.63 2.55 2.68
CA ALA A 94 4.49 1.71 3.03
C ALA A 94 4.86 0.59 4.01
N LEU A 95 6.06 0.00 3.88
CA LEU A 95 6.54 -1.01 4.83
C LEU A 95 6.66 -0.45 6.24
N LEU A 96 7.31 0.70 6.38
CA LEU A 96 7.54 1.38 7.65
C LEU A 96 6.22 1.88 8.24
N PHE A 97 5.38 2.48 7.40
CA PHE A 97 4.05 2.96 7.73
C PHE A 97 3.15 1.84 8.24
N SER A 98 2.98 0.75 7.47
CA SER A 98 2.20 -0.40 7.92
C SER A 98 2.78 -1.02 9.19
N GLY A 99 4.11 -1.04 9.34
CA GLY A 99 4.78 -1.45 10.58
C GLY A 99 4.39 -0.62 11.79
N HIS A 100 4.31 0.70 11.65
CA HIS A 100 3.87 1.62 12.71
C HIS A 100 2.41 1.37 13.14
N PHE A 101 1.52 1.19 12.17
CA PHE A 101 0.08 1.02 12.44
C PHE A 101 -0.29 -0.40 12.92
N LYS A 102 0.61 -1.38 12.91
CA LYS A 102 0.38 -2.73 13.50
C LYS A 102 0.02 -2.71 14.99
N ARG A 103 0.38 -1.65 15.71
CA ARG A 103 0.06 -1.50 17.13
C ARG A 103 -1.44 -1.31 17.40
N PHE A 104 -2.20 -0.84 16.40
CA PHE A 104 -3.64 -0.66 16.51
C PHE A 104 -4.33 -1.96 16.13
N LYS A 105 -4.61 -2.77 17.15
CA LYS A 105 -5.32 -4.04 16.98
C LYS A 105 -6.83 -3.82 17.07
N ASP A 106 -7.58 -4.50 16.21
CA ASP A 106 -9.02 -4.68 16.30
C ASP A 106 -9.37 -6.16 16.08
N GLU A 107 -10.54 -6.57 16.54
CA GLU A 107 -11.14 -7.87 16.23
C GLU A 107 -12.28 -7.66 15.23
N PRO A 108 -12.39 -8.43 14.14
CA PRO A 108 -11.49 -9.44 13.53
C PRO A 108 -10.33 -8.89 12.67
N GLU A 109 -9.28 -8.33 13.27
CA GLU A 109 -7.98 -8.00 12.63
C GLU A 109 -8.08 -7.18 11.32
N ARG A 110 -9.07 -6.29 11.21
CA ARG A 110 -9.28 -5.49 9.99
C ARG A 110 -8.14 -4.51 9.75
N MET A 111 -7.52 -3.99 10.81
CA MET A 111 -6.31 -3.18 10.72
C MET A 111 -5.16 -3.94 10.06
N GLU A 112 -4.99 -5.23 10.36
CA GLU A 112 -3.98 -6.05 9.71
C GLU A 112 -4.26 -6.22 8.22
N PHE A 113 -5.53 -6.43 7.87
CA PHE A 113 -5.95 -6.46 6.46
C PHE A 113 -5.63 -5.14 5.74
N ILE A 114 -6.03 -3.99 6.30
CA ILE A 114 -5.80 -2.67 5.67
C ILE A 114 -4.28 -2.42 5.49
N ASN A 115 -3.49 -2.67 6.53
CA ASN A 115 -2.04 -2.51 6.51
C ASN A 115 -1.36 -3.41 5.46
N THR A 116 -1.86 -4.64 5.30
CA THR A 116 -1.34 -5.61 4.33
C THR A 116 -1.72 -5.23 2.90
N GLU A 117 -2.97 -4.82 2.66
CA GLU A 117 -3.46 -4.45 1.34
C GLU A 117 -2.74 -3.20 0.79
N VAL A 118 -2.55 -2.17 1.63
CA VAL A 118 -1.83 -0.96 1.20
C VAL A 118 -0.35 -1.26 0.96
N LEU A 119 0.30 -2.04 1.82
CA LEU A 119 1.68 -2.49 1.59
C LEU A 119 1.78 -3.28 0.27
N TYR A 120 0.81 -4.15 0.00
CA TYR A 120 0.81 -4.97 -1.20
C TYR A 120 0.71 -4.13 -2.48
N ARG A 121 -0.21 -3.15 -2.50
CA ARG A 121 -0.38 -2.19 -3.59
C ARG A 121 0.87 -1.33 -3.80
N ALA A 122 1.49 -0.87 -2.71
CA ALA A 122 2.68 -0.03 -2.76
C ALA A 122 3.93 -0.78 -3.22
N ARG A 123 4.26 -1.90 -2.60
CA ARG A 123 5.55 -2.59 -2.79
C ARG A 123 5.54 -3.57 -3.96
N PHE A 124 4.47 -4.36 -4.12
CA PHE A 124 4.45 -5.43 -5.11
C PHE A 124 3.76 -5.01 -6.41
N ARG A 125 2.61 -4.33 -6.32
CA ARG A 125 1.94 -3.79 -7.53
C ARG A 125 2.55 -2.48 -8.01
N ARG A 126 3.24 -1.75 -7.13
CA ARG A 126 3.84 -0.43 -7.43
C ARG A 126 2.80 0.52 -8.02
N SER A 127 1.57 0.46 -7.51
CA SER A 127 0.41 1.14 -8.11
C SER A 127 0.25 2.59 -7.65
N TYR A 128 0.88 2.98 -6.54
CA TYR A 128 0.78 4.35 -6.05
C TYR A 128 1.82 5.27 -6.72
N PRO A 129 1.39 6.39 -7.32
CA PRO A 129 2.31 7.35 -7.90
C PRO A 129 3.01 8.25 -6.87
N SER A 130 2.49 8.36 -5.65
CA SER A 130 3.04 9.20 -4.57
C SER A 130 2.61 8.70 -3.19
N ILE A 131 3.21 9.27 -2.13
CA ILE A 131 2.79 9.00 -0.74
C ILE A 131 1.38 9.54 -0.50
N ARG A 132 1.07 10.76 -0.96
CA ARG A 132 -0.28 11.30 -0.90
C ARG A 132 -1.35 10.36 -1.48
N ALA A 133 -1.07 9.71 -2.62
CA ALA A 133 -2.02 8.77 -3.22
C ALA A 133 -2.21 7.51 -2.35
N MET A 134 -1.14 7.04 -1.69
CA MET A 134 -1.18 5.94 -0.75
C MET A 134 -1.99 6.31 0.51
N HIS A 135 -1.75 7.48 1.10
CA HIS A 135 -2.50 7.98 2.26
C HIS A 135 -3.98 8.13 1.95
N ALA A 136 -4.33 8.71 0.80
CA ALA A 136 -5.72 8.86 0.40
C ALA A 136 -6.44 7.50 0.28
N ASP A 137 -5.79 6.46 -0.25
CA ASP A 137 -6.38 5.12 -0.31
C ASP A 137 -6.52 4.51 1.10
N TYR A 138 -5.52 4.70 1.98
CA TYR A 138 -5.58 4.25 3.36
C TYR A 138 -6.74 4.93 4.13
N ASP A 139 -6.88 6.24 4.00
CA ASP A 139 -7.97 7.04 4.60
C ASP A 139 -9.35 6.60 4.10
N LEU A 140 -9.48 6.19 2.83
CA LEU A 140 -10.73 5.66 2.29
C LEU A 140 -11.06 4.25 2.82
N MET A 141 -10.03 3.44 3.07
CA MET A 141 -10.21 2.10 3.62
C MET A 141 -10.67 2.15 5.09
N LEU A 142 -10.09 3.03 5.90
CA LEU A 142 -10.38 3.08 7.34
C LEU A 142 -11.87 3.13 7.71
N PRO A 143 -12.70 4.08 7.25
CA PRO A 143 -14.11 4.12 7.60
C PRO A 143 -14.89 2.94 7.00
N ARG A 144 -14.45 2.40 5.86
CA ARG A 144 -15.10 1.24 5.23
C ARG A 144 -14.93 -0.04 6.04
N TYR A 145 -13.75 -0.25 6.61
CA TYR A 145 -13.43 -1.47 7.33
C TYR A 145 -13.64 -1.32 8.84
N LEU A 146 -13.40 -0.14 9.42
CA LEU A 146 -13.44 0.09 10.88
C LEU A 146 -14.71 0.80 11.37
N ALA A 147 -15.76 0.91 10.54
CA ALA A 147 -17.05 1.47 10.97
C ALA A 147 -17.58 0.85 12.28
N HIS A 148 -17.28 -0.43 12.51
CA HIS A 148 -17.71 -1.17 13.70
C HIS A 148 -16.72 -1.07 14.89
N SER A 149 -15.60 -0.38 14.70
CA SER A 149 -14.54 -0.22 15.70
C SER A 149 -14.20 1.27 15.87
N PRO A 150 -15.17 2.12 16.29
CA PRO A 150 -15.00 3.58 16.31
C PRO A 150 -13.81 4.04 17.16
N ASN A 151 -13.56 3.40 18.30
CA ASN A 151 -12.41 3.72 19.17
C ASN A 151 -11.05 3.40 18.51
N VAL A 152 -11.01 2.46 17.57
CA VAL A 152 -9.79 2.17 16.79
C VAL A 152 -9.67 3.19 15.67
N LEU A 153 -10.76 3.47 14.97
CA LEU A 153 -10.82 4.46 13.90
C LEU A 153 -10.36 5.85 14.38
N GLU A 154 -10.84 6.31 15.54
CA GLU A 154 -10.45 7.59 16.15
C GLU A 154 -8.94 7.63 16.43
N ARG A 155 -8.41 6.64 17.19
CA ARG A 155 -6.98 6.58 17.52
C ARG A 155 -6.08 6.47 16.30
N VAL A 156 -6.52 5.76 15.27
CA VAL A 156 -5.80 5.66 14.00
C VAL A 156 -5.85 6.99 13.26
N GLY A 157 -6.99 7.68 13.24
CA GLY A 157 -7.14 9.01 12.65
C GLY A 157 -6.25 10.06 13.31
N ASP A 158 -6.21 10.10 14.64
CA ASP A 158 -5.32 10.98 15.40
C ASP A 158 -3.85 10.70 15.08
N GLU A 159 -3.50 9.42 14.95
CA GLU A 159 -2.15 9.04 14.59
C GLU A 159 -1.81 9.40 13.13
N LEU A 160 -2.74 9.21 12.21
CA LEU A 160 -2.60 9.58 10.80
C LEU A 160 -2.36 11.07 10.59
N ASN A 161 -2.97 11.93 11.40
CA ASN A 161 -2.73 13.37 11.33
C ASN A 161 -1.26 13.73 11.49
N LYS A 162 -0.49 12.92 12.24
CA LYS A 162 0.96 13.11 12.34
C LYS A 162 1.63 13.00 10.98
N PHE A 163 1.09 12.18 10.07
CA PHE A 163 1.61 11.89 8.73
C PHE A 163 1.21 12.88 7.64
N ALA A 164 0.40 13.89 7.95
CA ALA A 164 -0.03 14.91 6.99
C ALA A 164 1.15 15.65 6.31
N GLU A 165 2.27 15.84 7.03
CA GLU A 165 3.44 16.58 6.55
C GLU A 165 4.54 15.69 5.94
N VAL A 166 4.30 14.38 5.78
CA VAL A 166 5.31 13.46 5.23
C VAL A 166 5.73 13.86 3.82
N GLU A 167 4.76 14.24 2.98
CA GLU A 167 5.02 14.66 1.61
C GLU A 167 5.90 15.92 1.55
N ASP A 168 5.80 16.82 2.53
CA ASP A 168 6.52 18.09 2.53
C ASP A 168 7.86 18.03 3.26
N TYR A 169 8.00 17.18 4.29
CA TYR A 169 9.21 17.13 5.13
C TYR A 169 10.08 15.90 4.91
N TRP A 170 9.46 14.72 4.85
CA TRP A 170 10.17 13.45 4.78
C TRP A 170 10.55 13.12 3.33
N TRP A 171 9.57 13.22 2.43
CA TRP A 171 9.71 12.83 1.03
C TRP A 171 10.86 13.54 0.28
N PRO A 172 11.06 14.88 0.42
CA PRO A 172 12.17 15.56 -0.23
C PRO A 172 13.54 15.04 0.24
N LYS A 173 13.66 14.56 1.48
CA LYS A 173 14.93 14.03 2.00
C LYS A 173 15.26 12.65 1.42
N CYS A 174 14.25 11.88 1.01
CA CYS A 174 14.39 10.53 0.50
C CYS A 174 14.63 10.48 -1.02
N VAL A 175 13.93 11.31 -1.80
CA VAL A 175 14.05 11.29 -3.27
C VAL A 175 15.38 11.80 -3.81
N HIS A 176 16.17 12.48 -2.97
CA HIS A 176 17.51 12.97 -3.31
C HIS A 176 18.64 12.06 -2.80
N LEU A 177 18.33 10.90 -2.18
CA LEU A 177 19.35 9.98 -1.68
C LEU A 177 20.10 9.31 -2.84
N PRO A 178 21.45 9.35 -2.87
CA PRO A 178 22.22 8.67 -3.91
C PRO A 178 22.03 7.15 -3.81
N ARG A 179 21.45 6.54 -4.85
CA ARG A 179 21.24 5.09 -5.00
C ARG A 179 20.44 4.43 -3.86
N LEU A 180 19.14 4.30 -4.06
CA LEU A 180 18.20 3.61 -3.18
C LEU A 180 18.54 2.14 -2.86
N ARG A 181 19.40 1.48 -3.66
CA ARG A 181 19.53 0.02 -3.66
C ARG A 181 20.46 -0.59 -2.61
N GLN A 182 21.36 0.15 -1.95
CA GLN A 182 22.32 -0.45 -1.00
C GLN A 182 22.43 0.29 0.35
N LEU A 183 22.21 1.60 0.39
CA LEU A 183 22.19 2.40 1.63
C LEU A 183 20.81 3.03 1.90
N GLY A 184 19.90 2.96 0.92
CA GLY A 184 18.62 3.65 0.92
C GLY A 184 17.66 3.17 2.00
N VAL A 185 17.56 1.86 2.26
CA VAL A 185 16.55 1.32 3.20
C VAL A 185 16.84 1.73 4.65
N ILE A 186 18.08 1.56 5.10
CA ILE A 186 18.49 1.91 6.47
C ILE A 186 18.35 3.42 6.69
N GLU A 187 18.79 4.23 5.71
CA GLU A 187 18.68 5.67 5.82
C GLU A 187 17.23 6.14 5.75
N THR A 188 16.40 5.53 4.90
CA THR A 188 14.95 5.81 4.81
C THR A 188 14.24 5.46 6.11
N ALA A 189 14.59 4.31 6.71
CA ALA A 189 14.09 3.92 8.02
C ALA A 189 14.54 4.89 9.13
N ARG A 190 15.79 5.33 9.11
CA ARG A 190 16.32 6.32 10.06
C ARG A 190 15.59 7.65 9.96
N ILE A 191 15.41 8.17 8.75
CA ILE A 191 14.68 9.43 8.50
C ILE A 191 13.23 9.29 8.99
N PHE A 192 12.58 8.15 8.71
CA PHE A 192 11.21 7.87 9.13
C PHE A 192 11.08 7.80 10.66
N SER A 193 11.93 7.03 11.33
CA SER A 193 11.94 6.90 12.79
C SER A 193 12.20 8.24 13.49
N ASN A 194 13.19 9.01 13.04
CA ASN A 194 13.46 10.34 13.58
C ASN A 194 12.28 11.28 13.43
N TRP A 195 11.58 11.21 12.29
CA TRP A 195 10.40 12.01 12.03
C TRP A 195 9.22 11.62 12.94
N ILE A 196 8.94 10.32 13.12
CA ILE A 196 7.90 9.85 14.06
C ILE A 196 8.21 10.31 15.48
N ILE A 197 9.47 10.20 15.92
CA ILE A 197 9.89 10.60 17.26
C ILE A 197 9.71 12.11 17.46
N ASP A 198 10.22 12.95 16.56
CA ASP A 198 10.07 14.42 16.63
C ASP A 198 8.61 14.86 16.66
N ARG A 199 7.70 14.14 15.99
CA ARG A 199 6.26 14.46 16.02
C ARG A 199 5.54 13.93 17.24
N SER A 200 5.99 12.79 17.77
CA SER A 200 5.44 12.23 19.00
C SER A 200 5.78 13.07 20.23
N THR A 201 6.87 13.84 20.20
CA THR A 201 7.29 14.73 21.30
C THR A 201 6.70 16.13 21.23
N ARG A 202 6.16 16.57 20.08
CA ARG A 202 5.57 17.91 19.90
C ARG A 202 4.06 18.00 20.18
N LEU A 203 3.40 16.88 20.48
CA LEU A 203 1.96 16.80 20.71
C LEU A 203 1.58 16.71 22.21
N TRP A 204 2.48 17.11 23.10
CA TRP A 204 2.25 17.23 24.55
C TRP A 204 2.51 18.66 25.02
#